data_AF-A0A1E3L6R2-F1
#
_entry.id   AF-A0A1E3L6R2-F1
#
_cell.length_a   1.000
_cell.length_b   1.000
_cell.length_c   1.000
_cell.angle_alpha   90.00
_cell.angle_beta   90.00
_cell.angle_gamma   90.00
#
_symmetry.space_group_name_H-M   'P 1'
#
loop_
_entity.id
_entity.type
_entity.pdbx_description
1 polymer ?
#
loop_
_entity_poly.entity_id
_entity_poly.type
_entity_poly.pdbx_seq_one_letter_code
_entity_poly.pdbx_strand_id
1 'polypeptide(L)'
;MKTKWYLRPMVIIVLSIVVPPIGYINIFLNKKNIHATEWVGYLAISTIFTALWMTKFLPHEIRIPAILVVVLLGTYLLSKK
;
A
#
# COMPACT_ATOMS: atom_id res chain seq x y z
N MET A 1 -8.11 23.36 -5.17
CA MET A 1 -8.39 22.68 -3.88
C MET A 1 -7.05 22.35 -3.23
N LYS A 2 -6.86 22.65 -1.93
CA LYS A 2 -5.66 22.20 -1.20
C LYS A 2 -5.65 20.67 -1.14
N THR A 3 -4.59 20.04 -1.62
CA THR A 3 -4.39 18.59 -1.46
C THR A 3 -4.39 18.23 0.02
N LYS A 4 -5.25 17.29 0.42
CA LYS A 4 -5.33 16.81 1.81
C LYS A 4 -3.95 16.29 2.23
N TRP A 5 -3.58 16.50 3.50
CA TRP A 5 -2.22 16.22 3.98
C TRP A 5 -1.79 14.76 3.75
N TYR A 6 -2.71 13.81 3.90
CA TYR A 6 -2.48 12.37 3.74
C TYR A 6 -2.36 11.90 2.28
N LEU A 7 -2.63 12.78 1.31
CA LEU A 7 -2.47 12.53 -0.13
C LEU A 7 -1.16 13.13 -0.68
N ARG A 8 -0.36 13.77 0.17
CA ARG A 8 0.92 14.35 -0.27
C ARG A 8 1.92 13.21 -0.56
N PRO A 9 2.65 13.25 -1.69
CA PRO A 9 3.64 12.23 -2.06
C PRO A 9 4.57 11.81 -0.92
N MET A 10 5.14 12.80 -0.23
CA MET A 10 6.08 12.56 0.87
C MET A 10 5.40 11.85 2.05
N VAL A 11 4.15 12.19 2.35
CA VAL A 11 3.38 11.58 3.44
C VAL A 11 2.98 10.14 3.08
N ILE A 12 2.60 9.89 1.83
CA ILE A 12 2.27 8.54 1.34
C ILE A 12 3.49 7.61 1.45
N ILE A 13 4.67 8.09 1.05
CA ILE A 13 5.93 7.34 1.15
C ILE A 13 6.27 7.08 2.62
N VAL A 14 6.24 8.10 3.47
CA VAL A 14 6.53 7.96 4.91
C VAL A 14 5.58 6.97 5.57
N LEU A 15 4.27 7.06 5.30
CA LEU A 15 3.28 6.11 5.82
C LEU A 15 3.57 4.68 5.32
N SER A 16 3.95 4.53 4.05
CA SER A 16 4.26 3.21 3.46
C SER A 16 5.51 2.56 4.03
N ILE A 17 6.45 3.34 4.59
CA ILE A 17 7.69 2.83 5.18
C ILE A 17 7.54 2.62 6.69
N VAL A 18 6.98 3.60 7.41
CA VAL A 18 6.90 3.58 8.87
C VAL A 18 5.78 2.66 9.35
N VAL A 19 4.60 2.75 8.73
CA VAL A 19 3.46 1.88 9.05
C VAL A 19 2.88 1.31 7.76
N PRO A 20 3.57 0.32 7.15
CA PRO A 20 3.27 -0.13 5.80
C PRO A 20 1.82 -0.56 5.57
N PRO A 21 1.16 -1.30 6.49
CA PRO A 21 -0.25 -1.65 6.33
C PRO A 21 -1.17 -0.42 6.24
N ILE A 22 -0.90 0.63 7.02
CA ILE A 22 -1.68 1.88 6.99
C ILE A 22 -1.42 2.63 5.68
N GLY A 23 -0.16 2.69 5.23
CA GLY A 23 0.18 3.26 3.93
C GLY A 23 -0.56 2.56 2.79
N TYR A 24 -0.63 1.23 2.84
CA TYR A 24 -1.29 0.42 1.82
C TYR A 24 -2.79 0.70 1.77
N ILE A 25 -3.45 0.71 2.92
CA ILE A 25 -4.89 1.03 3.04
C ILE A 25 -5.16 2.46 2.55
N ASN A 26 -4.29 3.42 2.88
CA ASN A 26 -4.46 4.81 2.44
C ASN A 26 -4.43 4.93 0.91
N ILE A 27 -3.48 4.28 0.25
CA ILE A 27 -3.35 4.28 -1.23
C ILE A 27 -4.52 3.53 -1.87
N PHE A 28 -4.97 2.44 -1.25
CA PHE A 28 -6.11 1.64 -1.71
C PHE A 28 -7.40 2.45 -1.72
N LEU A 29 -7.76 3.05 -0.58
CA LEU A 29 -9.02 3.79 -0.42
C LEU A 29 -9.02 5.10 -1.22
N ASN A 30 -7.85 5.71 -1.42
CA ASN A 30 -7.73 7.01 -2.07
C ASN A 30 -7.22 6.96 -3.52
N LYS A 31 -7.26 5.80 -4.20
CA LYS A 31 -6.84 5.64 -5.61
C LYS A 31 -7.32 6.76 -6.52
N LYS A 32 -8.59 7.17 -6.40
CA LYS A 32 -9.22 8.21 -7.24
C LYS A 32 -8.67 9.63 -7.01
N ASN A 33 -8.02 9.88 -5.88
CA ASN A 33 -7.50 11.18 -5.49
C ASN A 33 -5.98 11.31 -5.71
N ILE A 34 -5.32 10.25 -6.19
CA ILE A 34 -3.88 10.20 -6.48
C ILE A 34 -3.70 10.21 -8.00
N HIS A 35 -2.64 10.86 -8.48
CA HIS A 35 -2.34 10.89 -9.90
C HIS A 35 -2.12 9.47 -10.46
N ALA A 36 -2.79 9.12 -11.55
CA ALA A 36 -2.81 7.75 -12.07
C ALA A 36 -1.43 7.21 -12.53
N THR A 37 -0.50 8.13 -12.82
CA THR A 37 0.90 7.86 -13.15
C THR A 37 1.72 7.47 -11.92
N GLU A 38 1.47 8.11 -10.77
CA GLU A 38 2.25 7.92 -9.54
C GLU A 38 1.65 6.83 -8.65
N TRP A 39 0.32 6.64 -8.71
CA TRP A 39 -0.41 5.71 -7.87
C TRP A 39 0.14 4.28 -7.94
N VAL A 40 0.52 3.80 -9.14
CA VAL A 40 1.10 2.47 -9.33
C VAL A 40 2.43 2.34 -8.57
N GLY A 41 3.28 3.37 -8.63
CA GLY A 41 4.55 3.40 -7.91
C GLY A 41 4.35 3.36 -6.40
N TYR A 42 3.43 4.19 -5.87
CA TYR A 42 3.10 4.17 -4.45
C TYR A 42 2.51 2.83 -4.01
N LEU A 43 1.61 2.24 -4.80
CA LEU A 43 1.03 0.94 -4.50
C LEU A 43 2.11 -0.14 -4.46
N ALA A 44 3.04 -0.15 -5.42
CA ALA A 44 4.14 -1.12 -5.44
C ALA A 44 5.04 -0.99 -4.21
N ILE A 45 5.49 0.23 -3.89
CA ILE A 45 6.30 0.51 -2.69
C ILE A 45 5.55 0.00 -1.44
N SER A 46 4.30 0.40 -1.29
CA SER A 46 3.51 0.04 -0.12
C SER A 46 3.25 -1.47 -0.01
N THR A 47 3.03 -2.16 -1.14
CA THR A 47 2.86 -3.62 -1.19
C THR A 47 4.13 -4.33 -0.72
N ILE A 48 5.29 -3.92 -1.23
CA ILE A 48 6.59 -4.51 -0.87
C ILE A 48 6.87 -4.31 0.61
N PHE A 49 6.75 -3.08 1.12
CA PHE A 49 6.99 -2.78 2.53
C PHE A 49 5.97 -3.47 3.44
N THR A 50 4.71 -3.64 3.01
CA THR A 50 3.71 -4.38 3.76
C THR A 50 4.04 -5.87 3.82
N ALA A 51 4.47 -6.47 2.72
CA ALA A 51 4.92 -7.86 2.72
C ALA A 51 6.14 -8.07 3.64
N LEU A 52 7.13 -7.18 3.57
CA LEU A 52 8.30 -7.21 4.46
C LEU A 52 7.93 -6.98 5.93
N TRP A 53 6.97 -6.12 6.21
CA TRP A 53 6.47 -5.92 7.57
C TRP A 53 5.77 -7.18 8.08
N MET A 54 4.95 -7.82 7.24
CA MET A 54 4.25 -9.05 7.60
C MET A 54 5.21 -10.21 7.90
N THR A 55 6.33 -10.33 7.20
CA THR A 55 7.29 -11.40 7.52
C THR A 55 7.89 -11.26 8.92
N LYS A 56 8.03 -10.03 9.42
CA LYS A 56 8.58 -9.74 10.75
C LYS A 56 7.54 -9.81 11.86
N PHE A 57 6.32 -9.33 11.62
CA PHE A 57 5.34 -9.10 12.69
C PHE A 57 4.17 -10.11 12.73
N LEU A 58 3.94 -10.92 11.69
CA LEU A 58 2.86 -11.92 11.72
C LEU A 58 3.32 -13.28 12.29
N PRO A 59 2.45 -13.95 13.08
CA PRO A 59 2.60 -15.35 13.47
C PRO A 59 2.78 -16.26 12.25
N HIS A 60 3.56 -17.33 12.42
CA HIS A 60 3.95 -18.21 11.31
C HIS A 60 2.75 -18.78 10.55
N GLU A 61 1.68 -19.17 11.26
CA GLU A 61 0.47 -19.77 10.70
C GLU A 61 -0.28 -18.84 9.74
N ILE A 62 -0.30 -17.53 10.02
CA ILE A 62 -1.07 -16.56 9.24
C ILE A 62 -0.21 -15.73 8.27
N ARG A 63 1.13 -15.86 8.35
CA ARG A 63 2.07 -15.05 7.59
C ARG A 63 1.93 -15.24 6.08
N ILE A 64 2.01 -16.48 5.61
CA ILE A 64 1.91 -16.79 4.18
C ILE A 64 0.53 -16.40 3.61
N PRO A 65 -0.61 -16.78 4.22
CA PRO A 65 -1.91 -16.39 3.68
C PRO A 65 -2.10 -14.86 3.69
N ALA A 66 -1.63 -14.13 4.69
CA ALA A 66 -1.72 -12.67 4.71
C ALA A 66 -0.90 -12.01 3.60
N ILE A 67 0.33 -12.47 3.35
CA ILE A 67 1.17 -11.95 2.26
C ILE A 67 0.49 -12.23 0.91
N LEU A 68 -0.04 -13.44 0.70
CA LEU A 68 -0.78 -13.78 -0.51
C LEU A 68 -1.98 -12.85 -0.72
N VAL A 69 -2.76 -12.57 0.33
CA VAL A 69 -3.89 -11.64 0.24
C VAL A 69 -3.46 -10.24 -0.18
N VAL A 70 -2.37 -9.70 0.39
CA VAL A 70 -1.86 -8.37 0.02
C VAL A 70 -1.38 -8.32 -1.43
N VAL A 71 -0.67 -9.36 -1.87
CA VAL A 71 -0.19 -9.44 -3.26
C VAL A 71 -1.36 -9.58 -4.23
N LEU A 72 -2.33 -10.45 -3.95
CA LEU A 72 -3.53 -10.63 -4.76
C LEU A 72 -4.38 -9.37 -4.83
N LEU A 73 -4.53 -8.65 -3.70
CA LEU A 73 -5.21 -7.34 -3.69
C LEU A 73 -4.46 -6.35 -4.58
N GLY A 74 -3.14 -6.28 -4.45
CA GLY A 74 -2.28 -5.40 -5.25
C GLY A 74 -2.40 -5.66 -6.75
N THR A 75 -2.35 -6.93 -7.16
CA THR A 75 -2.47 -7.31 -8.58
C THR A 75 -3.89 -7.11 -9.11
N TYR A 76 -4.92 -7.42 -8.33
CA TYR A 76 -6.32 -7.14 -8.68
C TYR A 76 -6.56 -5.65 -8.94
N LEU A 77 -6.00 -4.79 -8.09
CA LEU A 77 -6.07 -3.33 -8.21
C LEU A 77 -5.40 -2.79 -9.48
N LEU A 78 -4.29 -3.41 -9.89
CA LEU A 78 -3.58 -3.10 -11.12
C LEU A 78 -4.34 -3.60 -12.36
N SER A 79 -5.01 -4.74 -12.26
CA SER A 79 -5.84 -5.28 -13.35
C SER A 79 -7.12 -4.47 -13.59
N LYS A 80 -7.61 -3.72 -12.59
CA LYS A 80 -8.75 -2.78 -12.69
C LYS A 80 -8.34 -1.35 -13.08
N LYS A 81 -7.21 -1.18 -13.78
CA LYS A 81 -6.79 0.11 -14.33
C LYS A 81 -7.36 0.28 -15.73
#